data_AF-A0A2R6LS45-F1
#
_entry.id   AF-A0A2R6LS45-F1
#
_cell.length_a   1.000
_cell.length_b   1.000
_cell.length_c   1.000
_cell.angle_alpha   90.00
_cell.angle_beta   90.00
_cell.angle_gamma   90.00
#
_symmetry.space_group_name_H-M   'P 1'
#
loop_
_entity.id
_entity.type
_entity.pdbx_description
1 polymer ?
#
loop_
_entity_poly.entity_id
_entity_poly.type
_entity_poly.pdbx_seq_one_letter_code
_entity_poly.pdbx_strand_id
1 'polypeptide(L)'
;MDPFEPDDITAPASRHNVHVTRRADLTDVRNWAEDELYAAVERADAEDAVVVIDYGRALLYLADQADVTFVPPRRLGLSGEPGLRVRTPAVYDPETDAVSGLDVDERLVTPEFDVLIPAFDWETQDEDSIPIEPEYRERPSGSPHTTGG
;
A
#
# COMPACT_ATOMS: atom_id res chain seq x y z
N MET A 1 17.37 -12.21 -17.45
CA MET A 1 15.93 -12.31 -17.15
C MET A 1 15.86 -13.13 -15.89
N ASP A 2 15.76 -12.44 -14.76
CA ASP A 2 15.69 -13.08 -13.46
C ASP A 2 14.31 -13.71 -13.26
N PRO A 3 14.25 -15.01 -12.91
CA PRO A 3 12.99 -15.70 -12.71
C PRO A 3 12.45 -15.34 -11.32
N PHE A 4 11.45 -14.45 -11.28
CA PHE A 4 10.66 -14.11 -10.08
C PHE A 4 11.45 -13.36 -8.98
N GLU A 5 11.80 -12.09 -9.22
CA GLU A 5 11.00 -11.00 -8.64
C GLU A 5 9.90 -11.48 -7.68
N PRO A 6 10.09 -11.74 -6.36
CA PRO A 6 8.93 -11.74 -5.48
C PRO A 6 8.26 -10.38 -5.70
N ASP A 7 7.01 -10.37 -6.18
CA ASP A 7 6.24 -9.14 -6.37
C ASP A 7 6.44 -8.30 -5.11
N ASP A 8 7.13 -7.16 -5.26
CA ASP A 8 7.40 -6.26 -4.15
C ASP A 8 6.05 -5.88 -3.58
N ILE A 9 5.76 -6.42 -2.39
CA ILE A 9 4.45 -6.31 -1.75
C ILE A 9 4.13 -4.86 -1.40
N THR A 10 5.16 -4.01 -1.36
CA THR A 10 5.10 -2.59 -1.08
C THR A 10 5.13 -1.71 -2.33
N ALA A 11 5.35 -2.29 -3.51
CA ALA A 11 5.26 -1.54 -4.76
C ALA A 11 3.82 -1.05 -5.01
N PRO A 12 3.60 0.15 -5.58
CA PRO A 12 2.25 0.71 -5.77
C PRO A 12 1.29 -0.14 -6.62
N ALA A 13 1.82 -1.05 -7.44
CA ALA A 13 1.03 -1.97 -8.26
C ALA A 13 0.55 -3.22 -7.49
N SER A 14 1.03 -3.45 -6.26
CA SER A 14 0.64 -4.59 -5.44
C SER A 14 -0.76 -4.37 -4.87
N ARG A 15 -1.64 -5.34 -5.10
CA ARG A 15 -3.02 -5.34 -4.60
C ARG A 15 -3.16 -5.46 -3.08
N HIS A 16 -2.06 -5.70 -2.38
CA HIS A 16 -2.03 -5.99 -0.94
C HIS A 16 -1.56 -4.79 -0.11
N ASN A 17 -1.25 -3.68 -0.76
CA ASN A 17 -0.94 -2.44 -0.06
C ASN A 17 -1.92 -1.32 -0.38
N VAL A 18 -1.97 -0.38 0.55
CA VAL A 18 -2.64 0.90 0.42
C VAL A 18 -1.58 1.96 0.70
N HIS A 19 -1.31 2.82 -0.26
CA HIS A 19 -0.49 4.01 -0.05
C HIS A 19 -1.38 5.08 0.55
N VAL A 20 -1.08 5.47 1.79
CA VAL A 20 -1.92 6.35 2.58
C VAL A 20 -1.37 7.75 2.50
N THR A 21 -2.04 8.59 1.72
CA THR A 21 -1.74 10.01 1.60
C THR A 21 -2.60 10.84 2.55
N ARG A 22 -3.78 10.33 2.88
CA ARG A 22 -4.78 10.98 3.73
C ARG A 22 -5.69 9.98 4.41
N ARG A 23 -6.40 10.44 5.43
CA ARG A 23 -7.32 9.61 6.23
C ARG A 23 -8.39 8.88 5.38
N ALA A 24 -8.92 9.55 4.35
CA ALA A 24 -9.95 8.98 3.46
C ALA A 24 -9.47 7.76 2.64
N ASP A 25 -8.17 7.52 2.54
CA ASP A 25 -7.62 6.34 1.83
C ASP A 25 -7.86 5.04 2.64
N LEU A 26 -8.29 5.16 3.91
CA LEU A 26 -8.48 4.05 4.85
C LEU A 26 -9.93 3.58 4.99
N THR A 27 -10.89 4.24 4.33
CA THR A 27 -12.33 3.99 4.52
C THR A 27 -12.77 2.56 4.18
N ASP A 28 -12.05 1.86 3.29
CA ASP A 28 -12.37 0.49 2.88
C ASP A 28 -11.57 -0.59 3.64
N VAL A 29 -10.73 -0.20 4.61
CA VAL A 29 -9.96 -1.15 5.43
C VAL A 29 -10.86 -1.72 6.53
N ARG A 30 -11.01 -3.05 6.53
CA ARG A 30 -12.02 -3.73 7.34
C ARG A 30 -11.64 -3.77 8.83
N ASN A 31 -12.64 -3.90 9.70
CA ASN A 31 -12.50 -4.29 11.12
C ASN A 31 -11.68 -3.34 12.04
N TRP A 32 -11.27 -2.18 11.56
CA TRP A 32 -10.56 -1.16 12.33
C TRP A 32 -11.24 0.20 12.15
N ALA A 33 -11.15 1.07 13.15
CA ALA A 33 -11.61 2.44 12.98
C ALA A 33 -10.60 3.21 12.11
N GLU A 34 -11.12 4.08 11.24
CA GLU A 34 -10.31 4.91 10.34
C GLU A 34 -9.26 5.74 11.11
N ASP A 35 -9.65 6.27 12.28
CA ASP A 35 -8.76 7.04 13.14
C ASP A 35 -7.63 6.21 13.76
N GLU A 36 -7.89 4.94 14.13
CA GLU A 36 -6.89 4.03 14.69
C GLU A 36 -5.83 3.67 13.64
N LEU A 37 -6.28 3.40 12.41
CA LEU A 37 -5.40 3.11 11.28
C LEU A 37 -4.59 4.34 10.88
N TYR A 38 -5.21 5.52 10.85
CA TYR A 38 -4.50 6.74 10.50
C TYR A 38 -3.42 7.07 11.52
N ALA A 39 -3.71 6.95 12.82
CA ALA A 39 -2.71 7.11 13.88
C ALA A 39 -1.57 6.09 13.75
N ALA A 40 -1.87 4.84 13.38
CA ALA A 40 -0.84 3.83 13.13
C ALA A 40 0.07 4.21 11.95
N VAL A 41 -0.48 4.77 10.87
CA VAL A 41 0.29 5.22 9.70
C VAL A 41 1.12 6.45 10.04
N GLU A 42 0.57 7.43 10.77
CA GLU A 42 1.35 8.59 11.25
C GLU A 42 2.52 8.14 12.14
N ARG A 43 2.29 7.15 13.01
CA ARG A 43 3.35 6.55 13.81
C ARG A 43 4.38 5.84 12.95
N ALA A 44 3.95 5.10 11.93
CA ALA A 44 4.84 4.39 11.02
C ALA A 44 5.73 5.35 10.24
N ASP A 45 5.18 6.46 9.75
CA ASP A 45 5.92 7.53 9.06
C ASP A 45 7.04 8.10 9.93
N ALA A 46 6.73 8.40 11.20
CA ALA A 46 7.71 8.92 12.15
C ALA A 46 8.86 7.94 12.47
N GLU A 47 8.67 6.65 12.21
CA GLU A 47 9.62 5.57 12.49
C GLU A 47 10.22 4.96 11.19
N ASP A 48 10.01 5.60 10.02
CA ASP A 48 10.42 5.10 8.70
C ASP A 48 9.94 3.65 8.43
N ALA A 49 8.73 3.32 8.86
CA ALA A 49 8.15 1.98 8.87
C ALA A 49 6.86 1.86 8.02
N VAL A 50 6.37 0.64 7.86
CA VAL A 50 5.04 0.32 7.30
C VAL A 50 4.16 -0.32 8.36
N VAL A 51 2.84 -0.20 8.20
CA VAL A 51 1.86 -0.89 9.05
C VAL A 51 1.43 -2.19 8.39
N VAL A 52 1.49 -3.30 9.11
CA VAL A 52 0.91 -4.59 8.70
C VAL A 52 -0.31 -4.89 9.55
N ILE A 53 -1.44 -5.13 8.90
CA ILE A 53 -2.69 -5.53 9.57
C ILE A 53 -2.77 -7.05 9.64
N ASP A 54 -2.86 -7.61 10.85
CA ASP A 54 -3.10 -9.02 11.11
C ASP A 54 -4.56 -9.24 11.53
N TYR A 55 -5.43 -9.45 10.54
CA TYR A 55 -6.87 -9.65 10.78
C TYR A 55 -7.17 -10.87 11.64
N GLY A 56 -6.35 -11.92 11.54
CA GLY A 56 -6.53 -13.15 12.30
C GLY A 56 -6.30 -12.97 13.81
N ARG A 57 -5.48 -11.98 14.18
CA ARG A 57 -5.15 -11.67 15.59
C ARG A 57 -5.70 -10.33 16.07
N ALA A 58 -6.30 -9.54 15.18
CA ALA A 58 -6.68 -8.16 15.44
C ALA A 58 -5.49 -7.35 16.00
N LEU A 59 -4.34 -7.41 15.31
CA LEU A 59 -3.13 -6.68 15.69
C LEU A 59 -2.63 -5.81 14.53
N LEU A 60 -2.01 -4.69 14.88
CA LEU A 60 -1.25 -3.82 13.98
C LEU A 60 0.23 -4.00 14.30
N TYR A 61 1.05 -4.33 13.29
CA TYR A 61 2.50 -4.36 13.43
C TYR A 61 3.13 -3.18 12.69
N LEU A 62 4.18 -2.60 13.28
CA LEU A 62 5.13 -1.75 12.60
C LEU A 62 6.35 -2.58 12.24
N ALA A 63 6.83 -2.44 11.00
CA ALA A 63 8.02 -3.09 10.51
C ALA A 63 8.71 -2.24 9.45
N ASP A 64 10.02 -2.39 9.31
CA ASP A 64 10.75 -1.83 8.17
C ASP A 64 10.22 -2.44 6.87
N GLN A 65 10.13 -1.62 5.82
CA GLN A 65 9.67 -2.05 4.50
C GLN A 65 10.46 -3.25 3.95
N ALA A 66 11.78 -3.29 4.18
CA ALA A 66 12.66 -4.36 3.76
C ALA A 66 12.48 -5.67 4.57
N ASP A 67 11.82 -5.58 5.73
CA ASP A 67 11.54 -6.71 6.62
C ASP A 67 10.18 -7.36 6.39
N VAL A 68 9.46 -6.89 5.37
CA VAL A 68 8.17 -7.44 4.95
C VAL A 68 8.34 -8.20 3.64
N THR A 69 7.94 -9.48 3.61
CA THR A 69 8.10 -10.34 2.43
C THR A 69 6.86 -11.19 2.18
N PHE A 70 6.32 -11.13 0.96
CA PHE A 70 5.22 -11.99 0.56
C PHE A 70 5.65 -13.46 0.48
N VAL A 71 4.83 -14.34 1.06
CA VAL A 71 5.00 -15.79 1.01
C VAL A 71 3.89 -16.35 0.10
N PRO A 72 4.21 -16.76 -1.14
CA PRO A 72 3.21 -17.30 -2.05
C PRO A 72 2.70 -18.67 -1.56
N PRO A 73 1.49 -19.09 -1.98
CA PRO A 73 0.98 -20.40 -1.64
C PRO A 73 1.88 -21.49 -2.23
N ARG A 74 2.13 -22.57 -1.48
CA ARG A 74 2.93 -23.70 -1.99
C ARG A 74 2.14 -24.43 -3.07
N ARG A 75 2.78 -24.79 -4.20
CA ARG A 75 2.12 -25.54 -5.27
C ARG A 75 1.71 -26.95 -4.80
N LEU A 76 0.48 -27.32 -5.18
CA LEU A 76 -0.19 -28.63 -5.21
C LEU A 76 0.38 -29.75 -4.32
N GLY A 77 -0.29 -29.98 -3.18
CA GLY A 77 -0.13 -31.17 -2.32
C GLY A 77 0.29 -30.87 -0.89
N LEU A 78 0.74 -29.65 -0.60
CA LEU A 78 1.08 -29.18 0.74
C LEU A 78 0.33 -27.88 1.00
N SER A 79 -0.65 -27.92 1.92
CA SER A 79 -1.45 -26.77 2.34
C SER A 79 -0.58 -25.74 3.06
N GLY A 80 0.09 -24.86 2.32
CA GLY A 80 0.65 -23.62 2.87
C GLY A 80 -0.20 -22.47 2.38
N GLU A 81 -1.00 -21.89 3.26
CA GLU A 81 -1.76 -20.67 2.97
C GLU A 81 -0.79 -19.54 2.61
N PRO A 82 -1.14 -18.68 1.64
CA PRO A 82 -0.35 -17.49 1.37
C PRO A 82 -0.32 -16.60 2.61
N GLY A 83 0.77 -15.84 2.77
CA GLY A 83 0.93 -14.99 3.94
C GLY A 83 1.98 -13.91 3.73
N LEU A 84 2.15 -13.11 4.78
CA LEU A 84 3.17 -12.09 4.87
C LEU A 84 4.14 -12.46 5.98
N ARG A 85 5.42 -12.58 5.63
CA ARG A 85 6.49 -12.67 6.61
C ARG A 85 6.86 -11.27 7.04
N VAL A 86 6.89 -11.04 8.35
CA VAL A 86 7.28 -9.77 8.98
C VAL A 86 8.42 -10.07 9.95
N ARG A 87 9.60 -9.49 9.72
CA ARG A 87 10.73 -9.61 10.64
C ARG A 87 10.72 -8.50 11.68
N THR A 88 11.24 -8.83 12.86
CA THR A 88 11.32 -7.93 14.04
C THR A 88 10.05 -7.10 14.26
N PRO A 89 8.85 -7.72 14.26
CA PRO A 89 7.59 -6.98 14.35
C PRO A 89 7.45 -6.27 15.70
N ALA A 90 7.10 -4.99 15.66
CA ALA A 90 6.64 -4.26 16.84
C ALA A 90 5.12 -4.13 16.78
N VAL A 91 4.41 -4.45 17.87
CA VAL A 91 2.97 -4.26 17.96
C VAL A 91 2.67 -2.80 18.28
N TYR A 92 1.77 -2.21 17.50
CA TYR A 92 1.17 -0.91 17.79
C TYR A 92 -0.19 -1.09 18.46
N ASP A 93 -0.40 -0.40 19.58
CA ASP A 93 -1.68 -0.30 20.28
C ASP A 93 -2.29 1.09 20.03
N PRO A 94 -3.36 1.19 19.23
CA PRO A 94 -3.98 2.47 18.92
C PRO A 94 -4.77 3.09 20.09
N GLU A 95 -5.16 2.31 21.09
CA GLU A 95 -5.87 2.86 22.26
C GLU A 95 -4.92 3.67 23.16
N THR A 96 -3.64 3.30 23.17
CA THR A 96 -2.63 3.90 24.05
C THR A 96 -1.50 4.63 23.30
N ASP A 97 -1.48 4.57 21.96
CA ASP A 97 -0.37 5.05 21.11
C ASP A 97 0.98 4.47 21.57
N ALA A 98 0.97 3.17 21.92
CA ALA A 98 2.15 2.48 22.41
C ALA A 98 2.71 1.52 21.34
N VAL A 99 4.03 1.50 21.23
CA VAL A 99 4.76 0.53 20.40
C VAL A 99 5.51 -0.43 21.31
N SER A 100 5.26 -1.72 21.13
CA SER A 100 5.87 -2.79 21.92
C SER A 100 6.54 -3.82 21.01
N GLY A 101 7.85 -3.98 21.14
CA GLY A 101 8.56 -5.06 20.46
C GLY A 101 8.03 -6.43 20.88
N LEU A 102 7.98 -7.37 19.94
CA LEU A 102 7.72 -8.77 20.27
C LEU A 102 9.04 -9.52 20.53
N ASP A 103 9.00 -10.49 21.44
CA ASP A 103 10.10 -11.43 21.68
C ASP A 103 10.11 -12.55 20.62
N VAL A 104 10.04 -12.16 19.34
CA VAL A 104 10.15 -13.05 18.18
C VAL A 104 10.91 -12.34 17.07
N ASP A 105 11.80 -13.07 16.40
CA ASP A 105 12.55 -12.52 15.26
C ASP A 105 11.69 -12.39 14.00
N GLU A 106 10.64 -13.20 13.88
CA GLU A 106 9.79 -13.28 12.69
C GLU A 106 8.36 -13.71 13.03
N ARG A 107 7.39 -13.15 12.30
CA ARG A 107 5.98 -13.50 12.34
C ARG A 107 5.46 -13.77 10.93
N LEU A 108 4.68 -14.84 10.80
CA LEU A 108 3.89 -15.11 9.59
C LEU A 108 2.43 -14.67 9.82
N VAL A 109 1.97 -13.72 9.03
CA VAL A 109 0.59 -13.21 9.02
C VAL A 109 -0.18 -13.91 7.91
N THR A 110 -1.22 -14.65 8.29
CA THR A 110 -2.02 -15.50 7.40
C THR A 110 -3.46 -15.58 7.91
N PRO A 111 -4.45 -15.83 7.03
CA PRO A 111 -4.36 -15.74 5.57
C PRO A 111 -4.62 -14.33 5.02
N GLU A 112 -5.28 -13.49 5.82
CA GLU A 112 -5.70 -12.15 5.44
C GLU A 112 -4.81 -11.11 6.11
N PHE A 113 -4.31 -10.18 5.31
CA PHE A 113 -3.51 -9.03 5.74
C PHE A 113 -3.61 -7.93 4.70
N ASP A 114 -3.40 -6.69 5.14
CA ASP A 114 -3.13 -5.54 4.29
C ASP A 114 -1.87 -4.83 4.82
N VAL A 115 -1.17 -4.12 3.94
CA VAL A 115 0.01 -3.30 4.29
C VAL A 115 -0.32 -1.83 4.03
N LEU A 116 -0.30 -0.99 5.05
CA LEU A 116 -0.46 0.45 4.90
C LEU A 116 0.91 1.10 4.83
N ILE A 117 1.12 1.89 3.79
CA ILE A 117 2.41 2.52 3.49
C ILE A 117 2.23 4.04 3.63
N PRO A 118 2.94 4.70 4.56
CA PRO A 118 2.96 6.15 4.61
C PRO A 118 3.38 6.74 3.26
N ALA A 119 2.56 7.62 2.72
CA ALA A 119 2.79 8.27 1.45
C ALA A 119 2.45 9.77 1.52
N PHE A 120 2.63 10.38 2.70
CA PHE A 120 2.26 11.78 2.96
C PHE A 120 3.04 12.79 2.10
N ASP A 121 4.23 12.42 1.64
CA ASP A 121 5.05 13.22 0.72
C ASP A 121 4.60 13.14 -0.75
N TRP A 122 3.68 12.24 -1.09
CA TRP A 122 3.14 12.18 -2.45
C TRP A 122 2.21 13.38 -2.64
N GLU A 123 2.36 14.10 -3.76
CA GLU A 123 1.42 15.16 -4.12
C GLU A 123 0.01 14.56 -4.09
N THR A 124 -0.79 14.95 -3.10
CA THR A 124 -2.20 14.58 -3.03
C THR A 124 -2.82 15.11 -4.31
N GLN A 125 -3.29 14.24 -5.20
CA GLN A 125 -4.07 14.68 -6.34
C GLN A 125 -5.30 15.39 -5.77
N ASP A 126 -5.31 16.72 -5.82
CA ASP A 126 -6.40 17.53 -5.27
C ASP A 126 -7.73 16.96 -5.78
N GLU A 127 -8.68 16.64 -4.89
CA GLU A 127 -10.01 16.16 -5.29
C GLU A 127 -10.77 17.19 -6.13
N ASP A 128 -10.33 18.45 -6.11
CA ASP A 128 -10.80 19.55 -6.95
C ASP A 128 -10.03 19.71 -8.28
N SER A 129 -9.13 18.78 -8.61
CA SER A 129 -8.49 18.72 -9.93
C SER A 129 -9.54 18.39 -10.99
N ILE A 130 -10.18 19.43 -11.52
CA ILE A 130 -11.08 19.33 -12.67
C ILE A 130 -10.35 18.55 -13.76
N PRO A 131 -10.93 17.47 -14.33
CA PRO A 131 -10.33 16.79 -15.46
C PRO A 131 -10.05 17.83 -16.53
N ILE A 132 -8.78 17.99 -16.93
CA ILE A 132 -8.44 18.77 -18.11
C ILE A 132 -9.07 18.00 -19.26
N GLU A 133 -10.27 18.40 -19.69
CA GLU A 133 -10.82 17.93 -20.95
C GLU A 133 -9.75 18.22 -22.01
N PRO A 134 -9.28 17.20 -22.76
CA PRO A 134 -8.27 17.44 -23.77
C PRO A 134 -8.86 18.45 -24.75
N GLU A 135 -8.26 19.64 -24.83
CA GLU A 135 -8.63 20.64 -25.82
C GLU A 135 -8.53 19.94 -27.19
N TYR A 136 -9.69 19.66 -27.78
CA TYR A 136 -9.79 19.22 -29.16
C TYR A 136 -9.16 20.32 -30.01
N ARG A 137 -7.88 20.18 -30.34
CA ARG A 137 -7.26 20.99 -31.38
C ARG A 137 -8.00 20.70 -32.67
N GLU A 138 -8.85 21.65 -33.06
CA GLU A 138 -9.41 21.74 -34.40
C GLU A 138 -8.25 21.73 -35.40
N ARG A 139 -8.00 20.55 -35.97
CA ARG A 139 -7.86 20.32 -37.40
C ARG A 139 -7.95 21.58 -38.27
N PRO A 140 -6.88 22.32 -38.65
CA PRO A 140 -7.04 23.39 -39.63
C PRO A 140 -7.51 22.79 -40.95
N SER A 141 -8.79 22.98 -41.26
CA SER A 141 -9.36 22.83 -42.59
C SER A 141 -8.87 24.02 -43.42
N GLY A 142 -7.93 23.78 -44.33
CA GLY A 142 -7.36 24.85 -45.13
C GLY A 142 -6.62 24.35 -46.36
N SER A 143 -7.36 24.00 -47.40
CA SER A 143 -6.83 23.88 -48.76
C SER A 143 -6.29 25.24 -49.24
N PRO A 144 -5.16 25.28 -49.97
CA PRO A 144 -4.88 26.37 -50.90
C PRO A 144 -5.12 25.90 -52.34
N HIS A 145 -5.99 26.64 -53.02
CA HIS A 145 -6.21 26.60 -54.46
C HIS A 145 -5.01 27.23 -55.21
N THR A 146 -4.64 26.61 -56.35
CA THR A 146 -4.44 27.22 -57.69
C THR A 146 -3.03 27.41 -58.32
N THR A 147 -2.96 26.87 -59.55
CA THR A 147 -2.31 27.29 -60.84
C THR A 147 -0.79 27.22 -61.09
N GLY A 148 -0.43 26.51 -62.18
CA GLY A 148 0.71 26.81 -63.07
C GLY A 148 1.02 25.71 -64.10
N GLY A 149 0.70 25.95 -65.39
CA GLY A 149 1.06 25.09 -66.53
C GLY A 149 0.16 25.29 -67.75
#